data_AF-A0A344UD98-F1
#
_entry.id   AF-A0A344UD98-F1
#
_cell.length_a   1.000
_cell.length_b   1.000
_cell.length_c   1.000
_cell.angle_alpha   90.00
_cell.angle_beta   90.00
_cell.angle_gamma   90.00
#
_symmetry.space_group_name_H-M   'P 1'
#
loop_
_entity.id
_entity.type
_entity.pdbx_description
1 polymer ?
#
loop_
_entity_poly.entity_id
_entity_poly.type
_entity_poly.pdbx_seq_one_letter_code
_entity_poly.pdbx_strand_id
1 'polypeptide(L)'
;MRVISWLCLSLAFCAGARAAENEQVQGQGGRVLHYSSTQVRVEPSAEEMRRYLQVRDLRLEGASAAEALQAGKQALEKMGYGRVDVDPEYGVIRAEKDEVLISQARQVLRGLLKLKFPLPGKPDHQTTELLLTLRPGGQARQLMLRAQIRQTIWDSNGNSRTLLCSDQAYYRQFYDQLAAMLEGRG
;
A
#
# COMPACT_ATOMS: atom_id res chain seq x y z
N MET A 1 4.79 -41.46 53.60
CA MET A 1 4.45 -41.30 52.18
C MET A 1 3.81 -39.94 51.98
N ARG A 2 4.54 -38.96 51.42
CA ARG A 2 4.01 -37.66 50.98
C ARG A 2 4.76 -37.27 49.71
N VAL A 3 4.10 -37.41 48.57
CA VAL A 3 4.64 -37.02 47.27
C VAL A 3 4.14 -35.60 47.00
N ILE A 4 5.04 -34.62 47.12
CA ILE A 4 4.81 -33.26 46.60
C ILE A 4 5.59 -33.20 45.30
N SER A 5 4.91 -33.42 44.17
CA SER A 5 5.50 -33.19 42.85
C SER A 5 4.96 -31.90 42.27
N TRP A 6 5.93 -31.08 41.90
CA TRP A 6 5.84 -29.69 41.51
C TRP A 6 5.16 -29.51 40.15
N LEU A 7 4.29 -28.50 40.07
CA LEU A 7 3.76 -27.94 38.83
C LEU A 7 4.93 -27.28 38.06
N CYS A 8 5.36 -27.86 36.94
CA CYS A 8 6.26 -27.18 36.00
C CYS A 8 5.41 -26.41 34.98
N LEU A 9 5.13 -25.15 35.28
CA LEU A 9 4.56 -24.19 34.33
C LEU A 9 5.65 -23.83 33.31
N SER A 10 5.61 -24.48 32.14
CA SER A 10 6.52 -24.18 31.03
C SER A 10 6.00 -22.95 30.29
N LEU A 11 6.49 -21.77 30.67
CA LEU A 11 6.39 -20.56 29.85
C LEU A 11 7.24 -20.77 28.59
N ALA A 12 6.59 -21.19 27.51
CA ALA A 12 7.20 -21.25 26.19
C ALA A 12 7.51 -19.83 25.73
N PHE A 13 8.81 -19.54 25.67
CA PHE A 13 9.40 -18.30 25.18
C PHE A 13 9.10 -18.15 23.68
N CYS A 14 8.06 -17.40 23.33
CA CYS A 14 7.82 -17.00 21.95
C CYS A 14 8.95 -16.06 21.50
N ALA A 15 9.91 -16.60 20.74
CA ALA A 15 10.86 -15.81 19.97
C ALA A 15 10.10 -15.10 18.83
N GLY A 16 9.44 -13.99 19.16
CA GLY A 16 8.90 -13.06 18.19
C GLY A 16 10.07 -12.40 17.46
N ALA A 17 10.05 -12.44 16.13
CA ALA A 17 10.90 -11.56 15.33
C ALA A 17 10.65 -10.14 15.83
N ARG A 18 11.70 -9.51 16.37
CA ARG A 18 11.64 -8.17 16.94
C ARG A 18 11.36 -7.22 15.78
N ALA A 19 10.10 -6.83 15.62
CA ALA A 19 9.70 -5.77 14.70
C ALA A 19 10.58 -4.55 14.98
N ALA A 20 11.04 -3.86 13.93
CA ALA A 20 11.75 -2.59 14.11
C ALA A 20 10.85 -1.60 14.87
N GLU A 21 11.42 -0.58 15.54
CA GLU A 21 10.64 0.33 16.40
C GLU A 21 9.48 1.04 15.69
N ASN A 22 9.52 1.13 14.36
CA ASN A 22 8.49 1.71 13.50
C ASN A 22 7.62 0.67 12.76
N GLU A 23 7.67 -0.60 13.15
CA GLU A 23 6.89 -1.69 12.53
C GLU A 23 5.79 -2.18 13.47
N GLN A 24 4.56 -2.20 12.96
CA GLN A 24 3.40 -2.75 13.66
C GLN A 24 2.91 -4.01 12.95
N VAL A 25 2.99 -5.15 13.63
CA VAL A 25 2.44 -6.42 13.12
C VAL A 25 0.91 -6.36 13.19
N GLN A 26 0.26 -6.42 12.03
CA GLN A 26 -1.20 -6.38 11.90
C GLN A 26 -1.83 -7.78 11.93
N GLY A 27 -1.07 -8.81 11.56
CA GLY A 27 -1.53 -10.18 11.54
C GLY A 27 -0.41 -11.19 11.36
N GLN A 28 -0.63 -12.41 11.85
CA GLN A 28 0.26 -13.55 11.65
C GLN A 28 -0.56 -14.79 11.27
N GLY A 29 -0.32 -15.31 10.07
CA GLY A 29 -0.77 -16.65 9.69
C GLY A 29 0.06 -17.75 10.38
N GLY A 30 -0.56 -18.89 10.67
CA GLY A 30 0.07 -20.02 11.37
C GLY A 30 1.36 -20.51 10.71
N ARG A 31 2.33 -20.95 11.52
CA ARG A 31 3.69 -21.37 11.10
C ARG A 31 3.76 -22.83 10.61
N VAL A 32 2.70 -23.34 10.00
CA VAL A 32 2.66 -24.73 9.55
C VAL A 32 3.42 -24.82 8.22
N LEU A 33 4.56 -25.52 8.23
CA LEU A 33 5.42 -25.80 7.06
C LEU A 33 6.06 -24.57 6.40
N HIS A 34 7.09 -23.96 7.02
CA HIS A 34 8.01 -22.98 6.40
C HIS A 34 7.41 -21.74 5.71
N TYR A 35 6.09 -21.59 5.69
CA TYR A 35 5.36 -20.42 5.23
C TYR A 35 5.03 -19.53 6.44
N SER A 36 5.42 -18.26 6.36
CA SER A 36 5.05 -17.23 7.32
C SER A 36 4.21 -16.20 6.57
N SER A 37 2.99 -15.94 7.03
CA SER A 37 2.18 -14.84 6.50
C SER A 37 2.10 -13.73 7.55
N THR A 38 3.22 -13.05 7.76
CA THR A 38 3.28 -11.90 8.67
C THR A 38 2.92 -10.65 7.90
N GLN A 39 1.94 -9.91 8.39
CA GLN A 39 1.51 -8.65 7.80
C GLN A 39 2.00 -7.52 8.69
N VAL A 40 2.79 -6.61 8.13
CA VAL A 40 3.41 -5.50 8.85
C VAL A 40 2.99 -4.18 8.24
N ARG A 41 2.54 -3.23 9.06
CA ARG A 41 2.45 -1.83 8.70
C ARG A 41 3.69 -1.11 9.21
N VAL A 42 4.35 -0.39 8.32
CA VAL A 42 5.51 0.42 8.66
C VAL A 42 5.02 1.85 8.84
N GLU A 43 5.23 2.39 10.04
CA GLU A 43 4.97 3.81 10.31
C GLU A 43 6.02 4.65 9.57
N PRO A 44 5.59 5.71 8.86
CA PRO A 44 6.51 6.58 8.13
C PRO A 44 7.40 7.34 9.12
N SER A 45 8.66 7.49 8.74
CA SER A 45 9.58 8.39 9.43
C SER A 45 9.11 9.85 9.35
N ALA A 46 9.69 10.71 10.20
CA ALA A 46 9.41 12.15 10.17
C ALA A 46 9.78 12.79 8.82
N GLU A 47 10.77 12.26 8.10
CA GLU A 47 11.13 12.75 6.77
C GLU A 47 10.12 12.32 5.71
N GLU A 48 9.73 11.04 5.69
CA GLU A 48 8.71 10.53 4.76
C GLU A 48 7.35 11.23 4.98
N MET A 49 6.97 11.45 6.24
CA MET A 49 5.76 12.21 6.58
C MET A 49 5.86 13.64 6.06
N ARG A 50 7.00 14.34 6.24
CA ARG A 50 7.19 15.70 5.70
C ARG A 50 7.06 15.73 4.18
N ARG A 51 7.67 14.78 3.46
CA ARG A 51 7.55 14.68 2.00
C ARG A 51 6.10 14.43 1.57
N TYR A 52 5.41 13.48 2.20
CA TYR A 52 3.98 13.22 1.95
C TYR A 52 3.13 14.48 2.15
N LEU A 53 3.33 15.21 3.25
CA LEU A 53 2.57 16.43 3.53
C LEU A 53 2.76 17.53 2.47
N GLN A 54 3.91 17.56 1.80
CA GLN A 54 4.20 18.54 0.74
C GLN A 54 3.52 18.20 -0.59
N VAL A 55 3.21 16.92 -0.84
CA VAL A 55 2.77 16.45 -2.16
C VAL A 55 1.34 15.92 -2.19
N ARG A 56 0.73 15.66 -1.03
CA ARG A 56 -0.59 15.00 -0.97
C ARG A 56 -1.77 15.83 -1.46
N ASP A 57 -1.64 17.16 -1.51
CA ASP A 57 -2.75 18.07 -1.74
C ASP A 57 -2.55 18.79 -3.10
N LEU A 58 -3.58 18.79 -3.96
CA LEU A 58 -3.65 19.55 -5.21
C LEU A 58 -4.85 20.49 -5.18
N ARG A 59 -4.68 21.72 -5.66
CA ARG A 59 -5.77 22.67 -5.87
C ARG A 59 -6.16 22.70 -7.33
N LEU A 60 -7.46 22.59 -7.59
CA LEU A 60 -8.03 22.77 -8.92
C LEU A 60 -8.88 24.03 -8.92
N GLU A 61 -8.72 24.83 -9.96
CA GLU A 61 -9.50 26.04 -10.18
C GLU A 61 -10.46 25.81 -11.35
N GLY A 62 -11.74 26.17 -11.17
CA GLY A 62 -12.71 26.20 -12.26
C GLY A 62 -13.28 24.84 -12.69
N ALA A 63 -12.77 23.72 -12.17
CA ALA A 63 -13.34 22.39 -12.37
C ALA A 63 -14.49 22.11 -11.38
N SER A 64 -15.57 21.52 -11.86
CA SER A 64 -16.61 20.95 -11.01
C SER A 64 -16.14 19.64 -10.36
N ALA A 65 -16.79 19.23 -9.27
CA ALA A 65 -16.45 17.98 -8.59
C ALA A 65 -16.64 16.77 -9.51
N ALA A 66 -17.69 16.77 -10.33
CA ALA A 66 -17.95 15.70 -11.30
C ALA A 66 -16.85 15.59 -12.36
N GLU A 67 -16.39 16.73 -12.92
CA GLU A 67 -15.28 16.76 -13.88
C GLU A 67 -13.98 16.26 -13.24
N ALA A 68 -13.66 16.72 -12.02
CA ALA A 68 -12.48 16.29 -11.30
C ALA A 68 -12.49 14.79 -10.98
N LEU A 69 -13.65 14.22 -10.60
CA LEU A 69 -13.78 12.78 -10.36
C LEU A 69 -13.62 11.96 -11.64
N GLN A 70 -14.25 12.40 -12.74
CA GLN A 70 -14.15 11.71 -14.02
C GLN A 70 -12.72 11.76 -14.58
N ALA A 71 -12.08 12.93 -14.52
CA ALA A 71 -10.68 13.10 -14.90
C ALA A 71 -9.74 12.27 -14.01
N GLY A 72 -10.00 12.23 -12.71
CA GLY A 72 -9.25 11.40 -11.77
C GLY A 72 -9.35 9.91 -12.11
N LYS A 73 -10.55 9.41 -12.42
CA LYS A 73 -10.76 8.03 -12.87
C LYS A 73 -9.93 7.72 -14.12
N GLN A 74 -10.07 8.54 -15.16
CA GLN A 74 -9.35 8.34 -16.44
C GLN A 74 -7.83 8.40 -16.26
N ALA A 75 -7.33 9.33 -15.43
CA ALA A 75 -5.91 9.43 -15.11
C ALA A 75 -5.38 8.15 -14.44
N LEU A 76 -6.14 7.57 -13.50
CA LEU A 76 -5.77 6.33 -12.81
C LEU A 76 -5.79 5.13 -13.78
N GLU A 77 -6.82 5.01 -14.61
CA GLU A 77 -6.89 3.98 -15.65
C GLU A 77 -5.68 4.07 -16.61
N LYS A 78 -5.30 5.29 -17.02
CA LYS A 78 -4.11 5.54 -17.88
C LYS A 78 -2.79 5.22 -17.18
N MET A 79 -2.74 5.32 -15.86
CA MET A 79 -1.59 4.91 -15.03
C MET A 79 -1.54 3.39 -14.77
N GLY A 80 -2.52 2.64 -15.28
CA GLY A 80 -2.59 1.19 -15.18
C GLY A 80 -3.26 0.68 -13.91
N TYR A 81 -4.05 1.51 -13.20
CA TYR A 81 -4.89 1.01 -12.11
C TYR A 81 -6.01 0.14 -12.69
N GLY A 82 -6.12 -1.09 -12.19
CA GLY A 82 -7.05 -2.10 -12.72
C GLY A 82 -8.42 -2.06 -12.07
N ARG A 83 -8.52 -1.56 -10.83
CA ARG A 83 -9.79 -1.34 -10.13
C ARG A 83 -9.87 0.13 -9.74
N VAL A 84 -10.89 0.83 -10.23
CA VAL A 84 -11.14 2.23 -9.91
C VAL A 84 -12.62 2.37 -9.56
N ASP A 85 -12.89 2.62 -8.29
CA ASP A 85 -14.22 2.84 -7.72
C ASP A 85 -14.40 4.33 -7.44
N VAL A 86 -15.51 4.90 -7.90
CA VAL A 86 -15.82 6.34 -7.78
C VAL A 86 -17.12 6.49 -7.01
N ASP A 87 -17.04 7.24 -5.93
CA ASP A 87 -18.17 7.64 -5.11
C ASP A 87 -18.40 9.14 -5.29
N PRO A 88 -19.31 9.54 -6.21
CA PRO A 88 -19.56 10.94 -6.51
C PRO A 88 -20.33 11.67 -5.42
N GLU A 89 -21.06 10.95 -4.57
CA GLU A 89 -21.81 11.53 -3.45
C GLU A 89 -20.85 12.04 -2.37
N TYR A 90 -19.81 11.26 -2.07
CA TYR A 90 -18.80 11.61 -1.07
C TYR A 90 -17.54 12.27 -1.65
N GLY A 91 -17.44 12.39 -2.98
CA GLY A 91 -16.27 12.98 -3.63
C GLY A 91 -15.01 12.14 -3.44
N VAL A 92 -15.14 10.81 -3.56
CA VAL A 92 -14.06 9.86 -3.29
C VAL A 92 -13.74 9.01 -4.51
N ILE A 93 -12.46 8.73 -4.73
CA ILE A 93 -12.00 7.67 -5.63
C ILE A 93 -11.15 6.70 -4.83
N ARG A 94 -11.41 5.41 -4.98
CA ARG A 94 -10.56 4.33 -4.48
C ARG A 94 -10.02 3.55 -5.67
N ALA A 95 -8.71 3.39 -5.73
CA ALA A 95 -8.10 2.66 -6.83
C ALA A 95 -7.02 1.70 -6.35
N GLU A 96 -6.89 0.58 -7.06
CA GLU A 96 -5.91 -0.47 -6.81
C GLU A 96 -5.17 -0.83 -8.10
N LYS A 97 -3.85 -0.97 -7.97
CA LYS A 97 -2.95 -1.42 -9.02
C LYS A 97 -2.07 -2.53 -8.47
N ASP A 98 -2.11 -3.69 -9.10
CA ASP A 98 -1.22 -4.81 -8.78
C ASP A 98 -0.07 -4.90 -9.78
N GLU A 99 1.14 -5.08 -9.27
CA GLU A 99 2.37 -5.16 -10.04
C GLU A 99 3.16 -6.40 -9.65
N VAL A 100 3.66 -7.12 -10.66
CA VAL A 100 4.56 -8.25 -10.46
C VAL A 100 5.99 -7.72 -10.46
N LEU A 101 6.70 -7.84 -9.34
CA LEU A 101 8.06 -7.34 -9.16
C LEU A 101 9.14 -8.28 -9.72
N ILE A 102 8.81 -9.56 -9.92
CA ILE A 102 9.71 -10.55 -10.51
C ILE A 102 9.04 -11.34 -11.64
N SER A 103 9.76 -11.56 -12.74
CA SER A 103 9.24 -12.37 -13.85
C SER A 103 8.75 -13.75 -13.40
N GLN A 104 7.65 -14.24 -13.98
CA GLN A 104 7.05 -15.54 -13.68
C GLN A 104 8.05 -16.71 -13.79
N ALA A 105 8.96 -16.70 -14.76
CA ALA A 105 10.02 -17.71 -14.90
C ALA A 105 10.95 -17.79 -13.67
N ARG A 106 11.28 -16.65 -13.06
CA ARG A 106 12.07 -16.58 -11.83
C ARG A 106 11.27 -17.05 -10.61
N GLN A 107 9.96 -16.82 -10.58
CA GLN A 107 9.07 -17.37 -9.53
C GLN A 107 9.05 -18.90 -9.56
N VAL A 108 8.85 -19.49 -10.74
CA VAL A 108 8.81 -20.96 -10.93
C VAL A 108 10.14 -21.61 -10.55
N LEU A 109 11.26 -21.09 -11.06
CA LEU A 109 12.60 -21.61 -10.72
C LEU A 109 12.86 -21.53 -9.21
N ARG A 110 12.47 -20.43 -8.56
CA ARG A 110 12.62 -20.26 -7.11
C ARG A 110 11.73 -21.23 -6.33
N GLY A 111 10.51 -21.47 -6.79
CA GLY A 111 9.61 -22.47 -6.20
C GLY A 111 10.24 -23.87 -6.20
N LEU A 112 10.85 -24.27 -7.31
CA LEU A 112 11.58 -25.54 -7.41
C LEU A 112 12.80 -25.61 -6.48
N LEU A 113 13.54 -24.50 -6.33
CA LEU A 113 14.68 -24.43 -5.41
C LEU A 113 14.25 -24.47 -3.94
N LYS A 114 13.10 -23.88 -3.57
CA LYS A 114 12.55 -23.94 -2.21
C LYS A 114 12.23 -25.35 -1.75
N LEU A 115 11.92 -26.28 -2.67
CA LEU A 115 11.73 -27.69 -2.34
C LEU A 115 13.01 -28.38 -1.86
N LYS A 116 14.19 -27.84 -2.21
CA LYS A 116 15.49 -28.42 -1.87
C LYS A 116 16.27 -27.60 -0.83
N PHE A 117 16.04 -26.28 -0.77
CA PHE A 117 16.79 -25.36 0.08
C PHE A 117 15.88 -24.32 0.73
N PRO A 118 16.04 -24.00 2.03
CA PRO A 118 15.28 -22.93 2.67
C PRO A 118 15.77 -21.56 2.19
N LEU A 119 15.07 -20.96 1.22
CA LEU A 119 15.40 -19.64 0.68
C LEU A 119 14.62 -18.53 1.40
N PRO A 120 15.23 -17.34 1.65
CA PRO A 120 14.54 -16.21 2.27
C PRO A 120 13.39 -15.68 1.40
N GLY A 121 12.46 -14.93 2.00
CA GLY A 121 11.44 -14.19 1.24
C GLY A 121 12.10 -13.18 0.31
N LYS A 122 11.58 -13.04 -0.91
CA LYS A 122 11.93 -11.94 -1.82
C LYS A 122 10.66 -11.24 -2.25
N PRO A 123 10.66 -9.90 -2.35
CA PRO A 123 9.55 -9.15 -2.95
C PRO A 123 9.21 -9.72 -4.32
N ASP A 124 7.95 -10.02 -4.54
CA ASP A 124 7.49 -10.60 -5.80
C ASP A 124 6.22 -9.96 -6.35
N HIS A 125 5.39 -9.37 -5.49
CA HIS A 125 4.22 -8.61 -5.88
C HIS A 125 4.12 -7.30 -5.08
N GLN A 126 3.53 -6.29 -5.68
CA GLN A 126 3.21 -5.01 -5.05
C GLN A 126 1.77 -4.64 -5.38
N THR A 127 1.01 -4.30 -4.35
CA THR A 127 -0.31 -3.67 -4.52
C THR A 127 -0.18 -2.20 -4.15
N THR A 128 -0.56 -1.31 -5.05
CA THR A 128 -0.62 0.13 -4.81
C THR A 128 -2.09 0.55 -4.69
N GLU A 129 -2.47 1.02 -3.51
CA GLU A 129 -3.77 1.60 -3.24
C GLU A 129 -3.70 3.12 -3.32
N LEU A 130 -4.68 3.76 -3.94
CA LEU A 130 -4.84 5.21 -3.95
C LEU A 130 -6.25 5.56 -3.45
N LEU A 131 -6.29 6.43 -2.43
CA LEU A 131 -7.51 7.09 -1.97
C LEU A 131 -7.42 8.57 -2.35
N LEU A 132 -8.30 9.02 -3.24
CA LEU A 132 -8.47 10.42 -3.55
C LEU A 132 -9.73 10.94 -2.87
N THR A 133 -9.61 12.05 -2.15
CA THR A 133 -10.77 12.76 -1.59
C THR A 133 -10.82 14.17 -2.13
N LEU A 134 -12.02 14.61 -2.50
CA LEU A 134 -12.30 15.94 -2.99
C LEU A 134 -13.07 16.70 -1.92
N ARG A 135 -12.73 17.97 -1.74
CA ARG A 135 -13.51 18.88 -0.92
C ARG A 135 -13.53 20.28 -1.52
N PRO A 136 -14.52 21.12 -1.20
CA PRO A 136 -14.48 22.53 -1.53
C PRO A 136 -13.20 23.21 -1.02
N GLY A 137 -12.63 24.07 -1.85
CA GLY A 137 -11.50 24.93 -1.50
C GLY A 137 -11.92 26.13 -0.64
N GLY A 138 -10.96 27.02 -0.38
CA GLY A 138 -11.21 28.27 0.36
C GLY A 138 -11.83 29.38 -0.47
N GLN A 139 -11.87 29.22 -1.80
CA GLN A 139 -12.40 30.19 -2.76
C GLN A 139 -13.57 29.61 -3.56
N ALA A 140 -14.39 30.50 -4.14
CA ALA A 140 -15.48 30.09 -5.03
C ALA A 140 -14.93 29.34 -6.24
N ARG A 141 -15.55 28.19 -6.57
CA ARG A 141 -15.13 27.29 -7.67
C ARG A 141 -13.72 26.71 -7.56
N GLN A 142 -13.16 26.72 -6.35
CA GLN A 142 -11.92 25.99 -6.04
C GLN A 142 -12.27 24.61 -5.46
N LEU A 143 -11.55 23.59 -5.89
CA LEU A 143 -11.56 22.26 -5.28
C LEU A 143 -10.19 21.96 -4.71
N MET A 144 -10.17 21.27 -3.57
CA MET A 144 -8.95 20.70 -3.03
C MET A 144 -9.05 19.18 -3.05
N LEU A 145 -8.07 18.57 -3.71
CA LEU A 145 -7.87 17.13 -3.80
C LEU A 145 -6.83 16.74 -2.77
N ARG A 146 -7.05 15.62 -2.10
CA ARG A 146 -6.05 14.95 -1.28
C ARG A 146 -5.87 13.51 -1.75
N ALA A 147 -4.65 13.16 -2.13
CA ALA A 147 -4.27 11.80 -2.49
C ALA A 147 -3.50 11.14 -1.34
N GLN A 148 -3.97 9.98 -0.91
CA GLN A 148 -3.27 9.10 0.01
C GLN A 148 -2.93 7.81 -0.72
N ILE A 149 -1.64 7.55 -0.89
CA ILE A 149 -1.15 6.39 -1.63
C ILE A 149 -0.46 5.44 -0.65
N ARG A 150 -0.84 4.17 -0.67
CA ARG A 150 -0.19 3.12 0.11
C ARG A 150 0.33 2.03 -0.82
N GLN A 151 1.49 1.50 -0.47
CA GLN A 151 2.11 0.41 -1.21
C GLN A 151 2.27 -0.77 -0.26
N THR A 152 1.70 -1.90 -0.64
CA THR A 152 1.86 -3.17 0.07
C THR A 152 2.76 -4.06 -0.77
N ILE A 153 3.96 -4.33 -0.27
CA ILE A 153 4.92 -5.21 -0.91
C ILE A 153 4.77 -6.59 -0.29
N TRP A 154 4.48 -7.58 -1.12
CA TRP A 154 4.40 -8.98 -0.76
C TRP A 154 5.70 -9.71 -1.12
N ASP A 155 6.07 -10.67 -0.28
CA ASP A 155 7.17 -11.56 -0.58
C ASP A 155 6.71 -12.98 -0.92
N SER A 156 7.61 -13.76 -1.52
CA SER A 156 7.36 -15.15 -1.90
C SER A 156 7.08 -16.12 -0.74
N ASN A 157 7.11 -15.66 0.52
CA ASN A 157 6.71 -16.45 1.69
C ASN A 157 5.29 -16.12 2.15
N GLY A 158 4.66 -15.09 1.58
CA GLY A 158 3.34 -14.59 1.96
C GLY A 158 3.39 -13.53 3.05
N ASN A 159 4.58 -12.99 3.39
CA ASN A 159 4.67 -11.82 4.25
C ASN A 159 4.36 -10.56 3.44
N SER A 160 3.83 -9.54 4.11
CA SER A 160 3.57 -8.24 3.52
C SER A 160 4.09 -7.10 4.37
N ARG A 161 4.48 -6.02 3.69
CA ARG A 161 4.87 -4.75 4.29
C ARG A 161 4.10 -3.63 3.62
N THR A 162 3.22 -2.97 4.36
CA THR A 162 2.47 -1.80 3.90
C THR A 162 3.18 -0.52 4.31
N LEU A 163 3.39 0.37 3.35
CA LEU A 163 4.11 1.63 3.45
C LEU A 163 3.21 2.79 2.97
N LEU A 164 3.40 3.97 3.55
CA LEU A 164 2.90 5.21 2.98
C LEU A 164 3.83 5.63 1.84
N CYS A 165 3.28 5.84 0.64
CA CYS A 165 4.07 6.40 -0.45
C CYS A 165 4.31 7.90 -0.17
N SER A 166 5.59 8.29 -0.16
CA SER A 166 6.03 9.67 -0.02
C SER A 166 6.88 10.15 -1.20
N ASP A 167 6.88 9.39 -2.30
CA ASP A 167 7.62 9.70 -3.52
C ASP A 167 6.92 10.81 -4.31
N GLN A 168 7.55 11.98 -4.35
CA GLN A 168 7.06 13.14 -5.08
C GLN A 168 6.85 12.88 -6.58
N ALA A 169 7.68 12.05 -7.21
CA ALA A 169 7.57 11.77 -8.63
C ALA A 169 6.26 11.05 -8.96
N TYR A 170 5.83 10.13 -8.10
CA TYR A 170 4.59 9.38 -8.28
C TYR A 170 3.36 10.30 -8.17
N TYR A 171 3.33 11.16 -7.16
CA TYR A 171 2.26 12.17 -6.99
C TYR A 171 2.20 13.13 -8.17
N ARG A 172 3.35 13.62 -8.61
CA ARG A 172 3.44 14.52 -9.77
C ARG A 172 2.92 13.85 -11.04
N GLN A 173 3.33 12.62 -11.32
CA GLN A 173 2.84 11.87 -12.47
C GLN A 173 1.31 11.74 -12.45
N PHE A 174 0.73 11.43 -11.29
CA PHE A 174 -0.73 11.37 -11.15
C PHE A 174 -1.40 12.71 -11.42
N TYR A 175 -0.91 13.80 -10.83
CA TYR A 175 -1.48 15.12 -11.04
C TYR A 175 -1.30 15.65 -12.46
N ASP A 176 -0.18 15.35 -13.10
CA ASP A 176 0.05 15.71 -14.51
C ASP A 176 -0.94 14.98 -15.42
N GLN A 177 -1.23 13.70 -15.17
CA GLN A 177 -2.27 12.98 -15.92
C GLN A 177 -3.67 13.50 -15.65
N LEU A 178 -3.99 13.81 -14.40
CA LEU A 178 -5.28 14.40 -14.03
C LEU A 178 -5.49 15.76 -14.72
N ALA A 179 -4.47 16.60 -14.74
CA ALA A 179 -4.51 17.88 -15.45
C ALA A 179 -4.72 17.67 -16.96
N ALA A 180 -4.01 16.70 -17.56
CA ALA A 180 -4.20 16.38 -18.98
C ALA A 180 -5.63 15.93 -19.30
N MET A 181 -6.28 15.13 -18.43
CA MET A 181 -7.68 14.74 -18.62
C MET A 181 -8.63 15.94 -18.51
N LEU A 182 -8.42 16.84 -17.55
CA LEU A 182 -9.23 18.05 -17.37
C LEU A 182 -9.12 19.02 -18.56
N GLU A 183 -7.94 19.10 -19.19
CA GLU A 183 -7.71 19.91 -20.38
C GLU A 183 -8.22 19.27 -21.68
N GLY A 184 -8.79 18.06 -21.61
CA GLY A 184 -9.23 17.30 -22.79
C GLY A 184 -8.08 16.78 -23.66
N ARG A 185 -6.88 16.64 -23.08
CA ARG A 185 -5.65 16.13 -23.73
C ARG A 185 -5.40 14.65 -23.39
N GLY A 186 -6.45 13.97 -22.93
CA GLY A 186 -6.40 12.67 -22.27
C GLY A 186 -6.47 11.46 -23.18
#